data_AF-A0AAW5FLL2-F1
#
_entry.id   AF-A0AAW5FLL2-F1
#
_cell.length_a   1.000
_cell.length_b   1.000
_cell.length_c   1.000
_cell.angle_alpha   90.00
_cell.angle_beta   90.00
_cell.angle_gamma   90.00
#
_symmetry.space_group_name_H-M   'P 1'
#
loop_
_entity.id
_entity.type
_entity.pdbx_description
1 polymer ?
#
loop_
_entity_poly.entity_id
_entity_poly.type
_entity_poly.pdbx_seq_one_letter_code
_entity_poly.pdbx_strand_id
1 'polypeptide(L)'
;MTCAKKAAEAPTDLLDGVLARLQLSGIRDQLDSLLDEAARANLSARETLILLCEREIARKDHRRIDMALKLAHFPAVKELTGFDFEAQPSIDPKQIRDLAASRWIANGENVLLLGPPGVGKTHLSIALGLEAILAGYTVQFTTATTLVAGLAKAHGERRLDEKLLALAKPKLLIVDELGYLPLERDAAHLATSSATRSSSSATR
;
A
#
# COMPACT_ATOMS: atom_id res chain seq x y z
N MET A 1 21.44 8.82 -58.71
CA MET A 1 22.03 9.79 -57.75
C MET A 1 20.86 10.41 -57.00
N THR A 2 20.61 10.18 -55.71
CA THR A 2 21.51 9.82 -54.61
C THR A 2 20.70 9.00 -53.61
N CYS A 3 20.98 7.71 -53.58
CA CYS A 3 20.73 6.86 -52.42
C CYS A 3 21.89 7.08 -51.43
N ALA A 4 21.67 6.78 -50.16
CA ALA A 4 22.61 6.79 -49.03
C ALA A 4 22.70 8.08 -48.20
N LYS A 5 21.89 8.10 -47.13
CA LYS A 5 22.31 8.47 -45.76
C LYS A 5 21.22 8.05 -44.76
N LYS A 6 21.12 6.76 -44.48
CA LYS A 6 20.66 6.30 -43.15
C LYS A 6 21.80 5.48 -42.57
N ALA A 7 22.79 6.21 -42.07
CA ALA A 7 23.88 5.63 -41.31
C ALA A 7 23.27 5.05 -40.02
N ALA A 8 23.68 3.83 -39.70
CA ALA A 8 23.41 3.08 -38.47
C ALA A 8 23.01 3.96 -37.27
N GLU A 9 21.73 3.91 -36.88
CA GLU A 9 21.34 4.21 -35.49
C GLU A 9 22.12 3.23 -34.60
N ALA A 10 22.87 3.74 -33.62
CA ALA A 10 23.75 2.92 -32.82
C ALA A 10 22.94 1.83 -32.08
N PRO A 11 23.50 0.63 -31.81
CA PRO A 11 22.80 -0.42 -31.08
C PRO A 11 22.22 0.05 -29.73
N THR A 12 22.86 1.05 -29.11
CA THR A 12 22.45 1.73 -27.89
C THR A 12 21.12 2.48 -28.06
N ASP A 13 20.94 3.23 -29.15
CA ASP A 13 19.72 4.01 -29.42
C ASP A 13 18.50 3.10 -29.64
N LEU A 14 18.71 1.94 -30.28
CA LEU A 14 17.66 0.94 -30.46
C LEU A 14 17.26 0.29 -29.13
N LEU A 15 18.23 -0.08 -28.31
CA LEU A 15 17.98 -0.71 -27.01
C LEU A 15 17.24 0.24 -26.07
N ASP A 16 17.62 1.51 -26.03
CA ASP A 16 16.92 2.54 -25.24
C ASP A 16 15.46 2.69 -25.65
N GLY A 17 15.18 2.69 -26.96
CA GLY A 17 13.82 2.71 -27.49
C GLY A 17 12.99 1.49 -27.08
N VAL A 18 13.59 0.30 -27.11
CA VAL A 18 12.94 -0.95 -26.66
C VAL A 18 12.67 -0.92 -25.15
N LEU A 19 13.66 -0.54 -24.35
CA LEU A 19 13.54 -0.45 -22.88
C LEU A 19 12.47 0.58 -22.48
N ALA A 20 12.41 1.73 -23.17
CA ALA A 20 11.38 2.73 -22.95
C ALA A 20 9.97 2.18 -23.27
N ARG A 21 9.80 1.48 -24.39
CA ARG A 21 8.52 0.89 -24.80
C ARG A 21 8.05 -0.21 -23.84
N LEU A 22 8.97 -0.97 -23.26
CA LEU A 22 8.69 -1.98 -22.23
C LEU A 22 8.55 -1.40 -20.81
N GLN A 23 8.70 -0.08 -20.65
CA GLN A 23 8.72 0.61 -19.36
C GLN A 23 9.78 0.04 -18.39
N LEU A 24 10.95 -0.33 -18.92
CA LEU A 24 12.12 -0.81 -18.17
C LEU A 24 13.06 0.35 -17.84
N SER A 25 12.50 1.35 -17.16
CA SER A 25 13.19 2.62 -16.95
C SER A 25 14.42 2.49 -16.04
N GLY A 26 14.40 1.59 -15.06
CA GLY A 26 15.53 1.34 -14.16
C GLY A 26 16.75 0.78 -14.88
N ILE A 27 16.54 -0.20 -15.75
CA ILE A 27 17.60 -0.69 -16.63
C ILE A 27 18.07 0.43 -17.55
N ARG A 28 17.16 1.10 -18.27
CA ARG A 28 17.52 2.16 -19.22
C ARG A 28 18.38 3.25 -18.58
N ASP A 29 17.99 3.74 -17.41
CA ASP A 29 18.68 4.87 -16.78
C ASP A 29 20.02 4.47 -16.12
N GLN A 30 20.32 3.16 -15.99
CA GLN A 30 21.53 2.64 -15.33
C GLN A 30 22.28 1.59 -16.19
N LEU A 31 21.97 1.49 -17.48
CA LEU A 31 22.36 0.36 -18.31
C LEU A 31 23.88 0.16 -18.32
N ASP A 32 24.63 1.22 -18.65
CA ASP A 32 26.09 1.16 -18.73
C ASP A 32 26.73 0.74 -17.39
N SER A 33 26.23 1.29 -16.28
CA SER A 33 26.72 0.93 -14.94
C SER A 33 26.46 -0.54 -14.59
N LEU A 34 25.30 -1.08 -14.99
CA LEU A 34 24.94 -2.47 -14.70
C LEU A 34 25.72 -3.44 -15.60
N LEU A 35 26.01 -3.06 -16.84
CA LEU A 35 26.87 -3.82 -17.73
C LEU A 35 28.33 -3.84 -17.25
N ASP A 36 28.84 -2.70 -16.78
CA ASP A 36 30.17 -2.61 -16.15
C ASP A 36 30.27 -3.46 -14.89
N GLU A 37 29.23 -3.44 -14.04
CA GLU A 37 29.14 -4.29 -12.85
C GLU A 37 29.17 -5.78 -13.24
N ALA A 38 28.37 -6.18 -14.21
CA ALA A 38 28.33 -7.56 -14.70
C ALA A 38 29.68 -8.00 -15.31
N ALA A 39 30.35 -7.12 -16.05
CA ALA A 39 31.66 -7.40 -16.62
C ALA A 39 32.74 -7.55 -15.54
N ARG A 40 32.74 -6.69 -14.51
CA ARG A 40 33.67 -6.78 -13.37
C ARG A 40 33.47 -8.04 -12.54
N ALA A 41 32.21 -8.45 -12.35
CA ALA A 41 31.86 -9.68 -11.64
C ALA A 41 31.99 -10.94 -12.53
N ASN A 42 32.38 -10.79 -13.80
CA ASN A 42 32.49 -11.87 -14.79
C ASN A 42 31.23 -12.73 -14.88
N LEU A 43 30.07 -12.08 -14.83
CA LEU A 43 28.76 -12.75 -14.89
C LEU A 43 28.53 -13.35 -16.28
N SER A 44 27.96 -14.55 -16.32
CA SER A 44 27.41 -15.11 -17.54
C SER A 44 26.24 -14.26 -18.06
N ALA A 45 25.91 -14.39 -19.34
CA ALA A 45 24.78 -13.66 -19.93
C ALA A 45 23.46 -13.89 -19.17
N ARG A 46 23.25 -15.09 -18.61
CA ARG A 46 22.07 -15.39 -17.79
C ARG A 46 22.08 -14.61 -16.48
N GLU A 47 23.23 -14.56 -15.80
CA GLU A 47 23.38 -13.82 -14.54
C GLU A 47 23.27 -12.31 -14.76
N THR A 48 23.80 -11.77 -15.86
CA THR A 48 23.61 -10.37 -16.24
C THR A 48 22.13 -10.03 -16.44
N LEU A 49 21.38 -10.88 -17.14
CA LEU A 49 19.94 -10.67 -17.33
C LEU A 49 19.17 -10.70 -16.00
N ILE A 50 19.55 -11.59 -15.07
CA ILE A 50 18.98 -11.63 -13.72
C ILE A 50 19.26 -10.31 -12.99
N LEU A 51 20.51 -9.84 -12.96
CA LEU A 51 20.91 -8.58 -12.32
C LEU A 51 20.10 -7.38 -12.86
N LEU A 52 19.97 -7.27 -14.19
CA LEU A 52 19.20 -6.21 -14.84
C LEU A 52 17.72 -6.26 -14.41
N CYS A 53 17.11 -7.44 -14.44
CA CYS A 53 15.73 -7.64 -14.04
C CYS A 53 15.49 -7.34 -12.56
N GLU A 54 16.37 -7.80 -11.66
CA GLU A 54 16.29 -7.51 -10.23
C GLU A 54 16.37 -6.00 -9.96
N ARG A 55 17.25 -5.29 -10.67
CA ARG A 55 17.38 -3.83 -10.55
C ARG A 55 16.11 -3.10 -11.01
N GLU A 56 15.50 -3.55 -12.11
CA GLU A 56 14.23 -2.99 -12.58
C GLU A 56 13.11 -3.23 -11.58
N ILE A 57 12.98 -4.46 -11.08
CA ILE A 57 11.96 -4.85 -10.10
C ILE A 57 12.09 -3.97 -8.86
N ALA A 58 13.29 -3.86 -8.29
CA ALA A 58 13.55 -3.02 -7.13
C ALA A 58 13.14 -1.56 -7.36
N ARG A 59 13.41 -1.00 -8.55
CA ARG A 59 13.01 0.38 -8.87
C ARG A 59 11.51 0.53 -9.01
N LYS A 60 10.82 -0.44 -9.61
CA LYS A 60 9.36 -0.45 -9.73
C LYS A 60 8.69 -0.59 -8.37
N ASP A 61 9.20 -1.46 -7.51
CA ASP A 61 8.68 -1.64 -6.15
C ASP A 61 8.86 -0.39 -5.31
N HIS A 62 10.03 0.25 -5.36
CA HIS A 62 10.26 1.51 -4.66
C HIS A 62 9.26 2.59 -5.09
N ARG A 63 9.09 2.80 -6.40
CA ARG A 63 8.10 3.76 -6.92
C ARG A 63 6.67 3.43 -6.53
N ARG A 64 6.31 2.15 -6.55
CA ARG A 64 4.99 1.66 -6.14
C ARG A 64 4.74 2.00 -4.67
N ILE A 65 5.69 1.68 -3.79
CA ILE A 65 5.61 1.93 -2.35
C ILE A 65 5.54 3.44 -2.07
N ASP A 66 6.42 4.24 -2.68
CA ASP A 66 6.41 5.70 -2.52
C ASP A 66 5.08 6.34 -2.92
N MET A 67 4.51 5.89 -4.05
CA MET A 67 3.22 6.37 -4.51
C MET A 67 2.10 5.93 -3.57
N ALA A 68 2.11 4.68 -3.11
CA ALA A 68 1.13 4.17 -2.17
C ALA A 68 1.18 4.91 -0.82
N LEU A 69 2.38 5.20 -0.30
CA LEU A 69 2.58 5.99 0.91
C LEU A 69 2.00 7.41 0.78
N LYS A 70 2.24 8.07 -0.35
CA LYS A 70 1.67 9.41 -0.63
C LYS A 70 0.15 9.38 -0.68
N LEU A 71 -0.44 8.35 -1.30
CA LEU A 71 -1.89 8.18 -1.40
C LEU A 71 -2.55 7.72 -0.09
N ALA A 72 -1.78 7.11 0.82
CA ALA A 72 -2.28 6.65 2.10
C ALA A 72 -2.60 7.78 3.07
N HIS A 73 -2.01 8.97 2.89
CA HIS A 73 -2.26 10.14 3.74
C HIS A 73 -2.06 9.87 5.25
N PHE A 74 -1.06 9.05 5.61
CA PHE A 74 -0.71 8.87 7.01
C PHE A 74 -0.26 10.18 7.65
N PRO A 75 -0.65 10.46 8.91
CA PRO A 75 -0.20 11.66 9.63
C PRO A 75 1.29 11.60 9.99
N ALA A 76 1.84 10.39 10.09
CA ALA A 76 3.26 10.11 10.27
C ALA A 76 3.57 8.70 9.75
N VAL A 77 4.83 8.41 9.42
CA VAL A 77 5.28 7.04 9.14
C VAL A 77 5.64 6.37 10.47
N LYS A 78 5.04 5.22 10.76
CA LYS A 78 5.28 4.41 11.95
C LYS A 78 5.48 2.97 11.54
N GLU A 79 6.55 2.35 12.00
CA GLU A 79 6.84 0.93 11.77
C GLU A 79 6.46 0.09 13.00
N LEU A 80 6.18 -1.20 12.79
CA LEU A 80 5.92 -2.12 13.90
C LEU A 80 7.11 -2.27 14.84
N THR A 81 8.34 -2.17 14.31
CA THR A 81 9.60 -2.17 15.07
C THR A 81 9.69 -1.04 16.07
N GLY A 82 9.01 0.09 15.82
CA GLY A 82 8.97 1.24 16.71
C GLY A 82 7.87 1.16 17.78
N PHE A 83 7.10 0.08 17.85
CA PHE A 83 6.07 -0.11 18.88
C PHE A 83 6.66 -0.81 20.10
N ASP A 84 6.48 -0.21 21.28
CA ASP A 84 6.92 -0.79 22.55
C ASP A 84 5.86 -1.77 23.08
N PHE A 85 6.08 -3.06 22.83
CA PHE A 85 5.21 -4.13 23.33
C PHE A 85 5.34 -4.35 24.84
N GLU A 86 6.47 -3.99 25.45
CA GLU A 86 6.67 -4.12 26.91
C GLU A 86 5.85 -3.07 27.66
N ALA A 87 5.70 -1.87 27.09
CA ALA A 87 4.82 -0.84 27.61
C ALA A 87 3.33 -1.18 27.51
N GLN A 88 2.95 -2.18 26.70
CA GLN A 88 1.57 -2.62 26.55
C GLN A 88 1.44 -4.16 26.60
N PRO A 89 1.57 -4.77 27.79
CA PRO A 89 1.59 -6.23 27.95
C PRO A 89 0.25 -6.91 27.65
N SER A 90 -0.85 -6.14 27.51
CA SER A 90 -2.16 -6.69 27.12
C SER A 90 -2.25 -7.03 25.63
N ILE A 91 -1.30 -6.59 24.80
CA ILE A 91 -1.25 -6.89 23.38
C ILE A 91 -0.34 -8.09 23.16
N ASP A 92 -0.89 -9.17 22.60
CA ASP A 92 -0.09 -10.31 22.18
C ASP A 92 0.71 -9.97 20.89
N PRO A 93 2.05 -9.93 20.93
CA PRO A 93 2.86 -9.65 19.74
C PRO A 93 2.64 -10.67 18.62
N LYS A 94 2.22 -11.90 18.92
CA LYS A 94 1.88 -12.91 17.90
C LYS A 94 0.68 -12.47 17.08
N GLN A 95 -0.37 -11.97 17.73
CA GLN A 95 -1.57 -11.47 17.04
C GLN A 95 -1.23 -10.29 16.13
N ILE A 96 -0.39 -9.35 16.59
CA ILE A 96 0.03 -8.22 15.76
C ILE A 96 0.85 -8.68 14.54
N ARG A 97 1.72 -9.68 14.69
CA ARG A 97 2.43 -10.28 13.55
C ARG A 97 1.50 -10.97 12.56
N ASP A 98 0.46 -11.65 13.04
CA ASP A 98 -0.55 -12.26 12.17
C ASP A 98 -1.35 -11.20 11.40
N LEU A 99 -1.68 -10.07 12.05
CA LEU A 99 -2.30 -8.93 11.39
C LEU A 99 -1.37 -8.27 10.37
N ALA A 100 -0.07 -8.17 10.65
CA ALA A 100 0.94 -7.63 9.74
C ALA A 100 1.02 -8.43 8.44
N ALA A 101 0.82 -9.75 8.50
CA ALA A 101 0.74 -10.61 7.32
C ALA A 101 -0.45 -10.30 6.39
N SER A 102 -1.36 -9.40 6.79
CA SER A 102 -2.39 -8.79 5.93
C SER A 102 -3.38 -9.78 5.28
N ARG A 103 -3.46 -11.03 5.76
CA ARG A 103 -4.40 -12.05 5.26
C ARG A 103 -5.86 -11.64 5.45
N TRP A 104 -6.15 -10.97 6.56
CA TRP A 104 -7.48 -10.44 6.88
C TRP A 104 -7.99 -9.43 5.84
N ILE A 105 -7.08 -8.66 5.22
CA ILE A 105 -7.43 -7.72 4.14
C ILE A 105 -7.91 -8.49 2.90
N ALA A 106 -7.22 -9.58 2.53
CA ALA A 106 -7.61 -10.43 1.41
C ALA A 106 -8.99 -11.08 1.63
N ASN A 107 -9.29 -11.44 2.88
CA ASN A 107 -10.57 -12.04 3.28
C ASN A 107 -11.71 -11.01 3.43
N GLY A 108 -11.42 -9.70 3.36
CA GLY A 108 -12.41 -8.65 3.62
C GLY A 108 -12.86 -8.58 5.08
N GLU A 109 -12.02 -9.00 6.00
CA GLU A 109 -12.27 -8.93 7.44
C GLU A 109 -11.99 -7.52 7.98
N ASN A 110 -12.66 -7.16 9.08
CA ASN A 110 -12.45 -5.87 9.74
C ASN A 110 -11.62 -6.06 11.01
N VAL A 111 -10.68 -5.14 11.24
CA VAL A 111 -9.86 -5.10 12.46
C VAL A 111 -10.23 -3.86 13.27
N LEU A 112 -10.57 -4.07 14.53
CA LEU A 112 -10.88 -3.01 15.48
C LEU A 112 -9.86 -3.00 16.61
N LEU A 113 -9.13 -1.90 16.76
CA LEU A 113 -8.18 -1.70 17.85
C LEU A 113 -8.91 -1.00 19.01
N LEU A 114 -9.10 -1.72 20.12
CA LEU A 114 -9.76 -1.21 21.33
C LEU A 114 -8.75 -1.02 22.47
N GLY A 115 -8.91 0.07 23.22
CA GLY A 115 -8.09 0.32 24.41
C GLY A 115 -8.15 1.77 24.88
N PRO A 116 -7.66 2.07 26.09
CA PRO A 116 -7.59 3.43 26.63
C PRO A 116 -6.86 4.42 25.71
N PRO A 117 -7.10 5.74 25.81
CA PRO A 117 -6.29 6.72 25.09
C PRO A 117 -4.81 6.59 25.46
N GLY A 118 -3.91 6.88 24.51
CA GLY A 118 -2.46 6.86 24.74
C GLY A 118 -1.76 5.50 24.59
N VAL A 119 -2.47 4.40 24.38
CA VAL A 119 -1.86 3.04 24.29
C VAL A 119 -1.29 2.67 22.91
N GLY A 120 -1.10 3.65 22.02
CA GLY A 120 -0.48 3.43 20.70
C GLY A 120 -1.38 2.81 19.62
N LYS A 121 -2.71 2.90 19.75
CA LYS A 121 -3.67 2.43 18.71
C LYS A 121 -3.39 3.05 17.33
N THR A 122 -3.20 4.37 17.29
CA THR A 122 -2.84 5.11 16.07
C THR A 122 -1.50 4.66 15.49
N HIS A 123 -0.52 4.33 16.35
CA HIS A 123 0.76 3.79 15.88
C HIS A 123 0.54 2.44 15.20
N LEU A 124 -0.18 1.53 15.87
CA LEU A 124 -0.46 0.20 15.33
C LEU A 124 -1.27 0.26 14.03
N SER A 125 -2.28 1.13 13.94
CA SER A 125 -3.07 1.25 12.71
C SER A 125 -2.23 1.75 11.53
N ILE A 126 -1.37 2.75 11.75
CA ILE A 126 -0.42 3.22 10.73
C ILE A 126 0.58 2.13 10.36
N ALA A 127 1.15 1.45 11.35
CA ALA A 127 2.16 0.43 11.12
C ALA A 127 1.60 -0.78 10.36
N LEU A 128 0.40 -1.25 10.72
CA LEU A 128 -0.31 -2.27 9.94
C LEU A 128 -0.67 -1.79 8.53
N GLY A 129 -1.01 -0.51 8.38
CA GLY A 129 -1.21 0.12 7.07
C GLY A 129 0.07 0.12 6.21
N LEU A 130 1.23 0.35 6.83
CA LEU A 130 2.52 0.28 6.16
C LEU A 130 2.81 -1.16 5.68
N GLU A 131 2.61 -2.16 6.53
CA GLU A 131 2.76 -3.58 6.16
C GLU A 131 1.82 -3.96 4.99
N ALA A 132 0.59 -3.45 5.00
CA ALA A 132 -0.35 -3.65 3.90
C ALA A 132 0.16 -3.02 2.57
N ILE A 133 0.77 -1.84 2.61
CA ILE A 133 1.39 -1.22 1.42
C ILE A 133 2.56 -2.07 0.91
N LEU A 134 3.41 -2.55 1.82
CA LEU A 134 4.53 -3.43 1.47
C LEU A 134 4.03 -4.72 0.82
N ALA A 135 2.93 -5.29 1.34
CA ALA A 135 2.23 -6.45 0.78
C ALA A 135 1.49 -6.20 -0.55
N GLY A 136 1.46 -4.95 -1.05
CA GLY A 136 0.87 -4.61 -2.35
C GLY A 136 -0.54 -4.04 -2.31
N TYR A 137 -1.12 -3.80 -1.12
CA TYR A 137 -2.44 -3.23 -0.99
C TYR A 137 -2.46 -1.71 -1.11
N THR A 138 -3.55 -1.18 -1.65
CA THR A 138 -3.86 0.25 -1.58
C THR A 138 -4.47 0.58 -0.23
N VAL A 139 -3.92 1.59 0.44
CA VAL A 139 -4.33 1.99 1.78
C VAL A 139 -4.74 3.45 1.77
N GLN A 140 -5.71 3.83 2.61
CA GLN A 140 -6.05 5.22 2.89
C GLN A 140 -6.30 5.38 4.40
N PHE A 141 -5.73 6.43 4.99
CA PHE A 141 -5.95 6.83 6.37
C PHE A 141 -6.86 8.06 6.44
N THR A 142 -7.77 8.08 7.41
CA THR A 142 -8.58 9.25 7.75
C THR A 142 -8.97 9.21 9.23
N THR A 143 -9.25 10.37 9.82
CA THR A 143 -9.90 10.41 11.14
C THR A 143 -11.40 10.29 10.97
N ALA A 144 -12.08 9.74 11.98
CA ALA A 144 -13.54 9.64 12.02
C ALA A 144 -14.21 11.01 11.83
N THR A 145 -13.65 12.04 12.45
CA THR A 145 -14.12 13.44 12.35
C THR A 145 -14.03 13.97 10.92
N THR A 146 -12.89 13.76 10.24
CA THR A 146 -12.69 14.17 8.84
C THR A 146 -13.61 13.41 7.89
N LEU A 147 -13.77 12.11 8.12
CA LEU A 147 -14.63 11.25 7.34
C LEU A 147 -16.10 11.71 7.41
N VAL A 148 -16.63 11.89 8.62
CA VAL A 148 -18.02 12.34 8.84
C VAL A 148 -18.26 13.73 8.25
N ALA A 149 -17.36 14.68 8.48
CA ALA A 149 -17.48 16.02 7.90
C ALA A 149 -17.48 15.98 6.36
N GLY A 150 -16.62 15.15 5.77
CA GLY A 150 -16.55 14.95 4.32
C GLY A 150 -17.82 14.31 3.74
N LEU A 151 -18.41 13.33 4.44
CA LEU A 151 -19.66 12.70 4.04
C LEU A 151 -20.85 13.67 4.16
N ALA A 152 -20.94 14.43 5.25
CA ALA A 152 -22.00 15.42 5.46
C ALA A 152 -21.97 16.51 4.38
N LYS A 153 -20.76 17.00 4.03
CA LYS A 153 -20.58 17.95 2.93
C LYS A 153 -21.01 17.35 1.58
N ALA A 154 -20.56 16.14 1.26
CA ALA A 154 -20.94 15.47 0.01
C ALA A 154 -22.45 15.22 -0.09
N HIS A 155 -23.10 14.92 1.03
CA HIS A 155 -24.55 14.78 1.10
C HIS A 155 -25.27 16.11 0.78
N GLY A 156 -24.83 17.22 1.39
CA GLY A 156 -25.36 18.55 1.09
C GLY A 156 -25.17 18.97 -0.38
N GLU A 157 -24.08 18.53 -1.01
CA GLU A 157 -23.77 18.79 -2.42
C GLU A 157 -24.39 17.76 -3.39
N ARG A 158 -25.19 16.80 -2.91
CA ARG A 158 -25.77 15.68 -3.70
C ARG A 158 -24.72 14.83 -4.45
N ARG A 159 -23.53 14.68 -3.85
CA ARG A 159 -22.40 13.88 -4.36
C ARG A 159 -21.99 12.74 -3.42
N LEU A 160 -22.91 12.30 -2.57
CA LEU A 160 -22.64 11.26 -1.57
C LEU A 160 -22.18 9.96 -2.22
N ASP A 161 -22.85 9.52 -3.28
CA ASP A 161 -22.53 8.26 -3.98
C ASP A 161 -21.11 8.28 -4.57
N GLU A 162 -20.71 9.40 -5.18
CA GLU A 162 -19.36 9.59 -5.70
C GLU A 162 -18.32 9.49 -4.58
N LYS A 163 -18.60 10.06 -3.42
CA LYS A 163 -17.71 10.03 -2.25
C LYS A 163 -17.59 8.62 -1.68
N LEU A 164 -18.70 7.88 -1.57
CA LEU A 164 -18.70 6.49 -1.11
C LEU A 164 -17.92 5.58 -2.06
N LEU A 165 -18.12 5.73 -3.38
CA LEU A 165 -17.34 5.00 -4.38
C LEU A 165 -15.84 5.30 -4.28
N ALA A 166 -15.47 6.56 -3.99
CA ALA A 166 -14.07 6.92 -3.79
C ALA A 166 -13.47 6.26 -2.55
N LEU A 167 -14.21 6.19 -1.44
CA LEU A 167 -13.78 5.53 -0.19
C LEU A 167 -13.69 3.99 -0.31
N ALA A 168 -14.37 3.40 -1.29
CA ALA A 168 -14.31 1.96 -1.58
C ALA A 168 -13.16 1.56 -2.52
N LYS A 169 -12.43 2.51 -3.12
CA LYS A 169 -11.27 2.24 -3.99
C LYS A 169 -10.06 1.61 -3.26
N PRO A 170 -9.61 2.12 -2.09
CA PRO A 170 -8.52 1.48 -1.38
C PRO A 170 -8.94 0.08 -0.86
N LYS A 171 -8.00 -0.87 -0.84
CA LYS A 171 -8.22 -2.19 -0.24
C LYS A 171 -8.28 -2.16 1.28
N LEU A 172 -7.66 -1.16 1.89
CA LEU A 172 -7.74 -0.90 3.32
C LEU A 172 -8.05 0.57 3.58
N LEU A 173 -9.16 0.84 4.26
CA LEU A 173 -9.50 2.15 4.80
C LEU A 173 -9.29 2.13 6.32
N ILE A 174 -8.32 2.90 6.81
CA ILE A 174 -8.07 3.08 8.24
C ILE A 174 -8.84 4.31 8.70
N VAL A 175 -9.71 4.11 9.69
CA VAL A 175 -10.46 5.18 10.36
C VAL A 175 -10.03 5.27 11.81
N ASP A 176 -9.31 6.33 12.16
CA ASP A 176 -8.84 6.56 13.52
C ASP A 176 -9.78 7.49 14.32
N GLU A 177 -9.59 7.55 15.64
CA GLU A 177 -10.30 8.46 16.54
C GLU A 177 -11.83 8.28 16.60
N LEU A 178 -12.32 7.07 16.31
CA LEU A 178 -13.75 6.72 16.38
C LEU A 178 -14.39 7.03 17.75
N GLY A 179 -13.61 7.01 18.83
CA GLY A 179 -14.09 7.24 20.20
C GLY A 179 -14.53 8.67 20.52
N TYR A 180 -14.30 9.64 19.63
CA TYR A 180 -14.67 11.05 19.83
C TYR A 180 -15.87 11.51 18.98
N LEU A 181 -16.47 10.61 18.21
CA LEU A 181 -17.71 10.95 17.52
C LEU A 181 -18.78 11.25 18.58
N PRO A 182 -19.47 12.41 18.51
CA PRO A 182 -20.68 12.61 19.28
C PRO A 182 -21.71 11.63 18.74
N LEU A 183 -21.72 10.42 19.30
CA LEU A 183 -22.86 9.55 19.22
C LEU A 183 -23.96 10.31 19.95
N GLU A 184 -24.82 10.99 19.19
CA GLU A 184 -26.18 11.25 19.66
C GLU A 184 -26.63 9.95 20.32
N ARG A 185 -27.08 10.04 21.57
CA ARG A 185 -27.22 8.91 22.52
C ARG A 185 -28.11 7.76 22.05
N ASP A 186 -28.65 7.83 20.83
CA ASP A 186 -29.44 6.81 20.16
C ASP A 186 -28.64 5.90 19.19
N ALA A 187 -27.38 6.22 18.87
CA ALA A 187 -26.52 5.39 18.01
C ALA A 187 -25.68 4.34 18.76
N ALA A 188 -25.83 4.22 20.08
CA ALA A 188 -25.12 3.24 20.91
C ALA A 188 -25.69 1.80 20.82
N HIS A 189 -26.82 1.60 20.14
CA HIS A 189 -27.47 0.28 20.00
C HIS A 189 -27.20 -0.44 18.65
N LEU A 190 -26.52 0.19 17.69
CA LEU A 190 -26.34 -0.37 16.34
C LEU A 190 -24.90 -0.83 16.01
N ALA A 191 -23.93 -0.66 16.90
CA ALA A 191 -22.57 -1.16 16.73
C ALA A 191 -22.33 -2.56 17.33
N THR A 192 -23.34 -3.18 17.96
CA THR A 192 -23.20 -4.44 18.71
C THR A 192 -24.09 -5.58 18.20
N SER A 193 -24.71 -5.46 17.02
CA SER A 193 -25.57 -6.50 16.44
C SER A 193 -25.39 -6.71 14.92
N SER A 194 -24.14 -6.81 14.46
CA SER A 194 -23.84 -7.52 13.20
C SER A 194 -22.70 -8.54 13.34
N ALA A 195 -22.35 -8.92 14.57
CA ALA A 195 -21.72 -10.21 14.81
C ALA A 195 -22.78 -11.31 14.60
N THR A 196 -22.45 -12.26 13.73
CA THR A 196 -23.19 -13.50 13.41
C THR A 196 -24.25 -13.45 12.29
N ARG A 197 -23.80 -13.74 11.06
CA ARG A 197 -24.41 -14.61 10.01
C ARG A 197 -23.56 -14.46 8.75
N SER A 198 -23.02 -15.47 8.08
CA SER A 198 -23.04 -16.92 8.23
C SER A 198 -21.90 -17.45 7.35
N SER A 199 -21.00 -18.27 7.90
CA SER A 199 -20.41 -19.32 7.11
C SER A 199 -21.51 -20.31 6.74
N SER A 200 -21.65 -20.60 5.45
CA SER A 200 -22.31 -21.81 4.98
C SER A 200 -21.58 -22.28 3.74
N SER A 201 -20.63 -23.18 3.99
CA SER A 201 -20.25 -24.21 3.04
C SER A 201 -21.48 -25.08 2.78
N ALA A 202 -21.85 -25.22 1.51
CA ALA A 202 -22.71 -26.31 1.03
C ALA A 202 -22.28 -26.66 -0.41
N THR A 203 -21.51 -27.73 -0.50
CA THR A 203 -21.58 -28.80 -1.50
C THR A 203 -22.34 -28.50 -2.80
N ARG A 204 -21.59 -28.41 -3.91
CA ARG A 204 -21.73 -29.28 -5.09
C ARG A 204 -20.49 -29.19 -5.97
#